data_AF-A0A517R9H4-F1
#
_entry.id   AF-A0A517R9H4-F1
#
_cell.length_a   1.000
_cell.length_b   1.000
_cell.length_c   1.000
_cell.angle_alpha   90.00
_cell.angle_beta   90.00
_cell.angle_gamma   90.00
#
_symmetry.space_group_name_H-M   'P 1'
#
loop_
_entity.id
_entity.type
_entity.pdbx_description
1 polymer ?
#
loop_
_entity_poly.entity_id
_entity_poly.type
_entity_poly.pdbx_seq_one_letter_code
_entity_poly.pdbx_strand_id
1 'polypeptide(L)'
;MKQRPSIALLIESSNSYARGLLRGVMSYIHEHHPWSIYLPEHGRGSVPVNWLNSWNGDGIIARIENEKIAEAVVNCGVPAVDVSAARLAPSLPWVETDDRAIATLAAQHLIERGFQHYAFCGDDRFNWSRWREDHFQSCIKAAGYTCQIYPQAKGRKKTIPWEQEQRRLSEWIRQLPKPVGIMACYDIKAQQLLDVCRTINVSVPEEVAIIGVDNDEILCNLSEPPLSSVIPNTRLTGYEAAALLDRMIAGQTVSSEAHLIKPLGIETRQSTDIQAIDDKFISEAVRFIRQHACDGINVQNVLKHVPLSRRVLESRFQKFIGRSPHEEIMRIRLDRVKQLLEETDLSLTAIAERTGFRHPEYLNVAFKKQTGTTPGSFRRKQKQTR
;
A
#
# COMPACT_ATOMS: atom_id res chain seq x y z
N MET A 1 36.63 17.00 23.09
CA MET A 1 35.74 16.56 21.99
C MET A 1 34.30 16.74 22.46
N LYS A 2 33.42 17.34 21.66
CA LYS A 2 31.98 17.41 22.00
C LYS A 2 31.47 15.96 22.10
N GLN A 3 30.89 15.58 23.22
CA GLN A 3 30.33 14.25 23.41
C GLN A 3 29.20 14.04 22.39
N ARG A 4 29.15 12.87 21.76
CA ARG A 4 28.07 12.55 20.80
C ARG A 4 26.75 12.47 21.56
N PRO A 5 25.68 13.14 21.10
CA PRO A 5 24.36 13.02 21.72
C PRO A 5 23.90 11.56 21.76
N SER A 6 23.41 11.11 22.90
CA SER A 6 22.86 9.77 23.11
C SER A 6 21.35 9.81 22.93
N ILE A 7 20.84 9.15 21.90
CA ILE A 7 19.45 9.26 21.46
C ILE A 7 18.76 7.91 21.54
N ALA A 8 17.62 7.87 22.21
CA ALA A 8 16.76 6.70 22.28
C ALA A 8 15.72 6.72 21.15
N LEU A 9 15.60 5.62 20.41
CA LEU A 9 14.61 5.43 19.36
C LEU A 9 13.59 4.37 19.80
N LEU A 10 12.38 4.80 20.16
CA LEU A 10 11.26 3.93 20.51
C LEU A 10 10.36 3.76 19.27
N ILE A 11 10.91 3.13 18.23
CA ILE A 11 10.25 2.89 16.95
C ILE A 11 10.38 1.39 16.64
N GLU A 12 9.27 0.67 16.50
CA GLU A 12 9.32 -0.76 16.20
C GLU A 12 9.83 -1.03 14.77
N SER A 13 10.61 -2.09 14.55
CA SER A 13 11.15 -2.40 13.21
C SER A 13 10.27 -3.37 12.40
N SER A 14 9.12 -3.77 12.95
CA SER A 14 8.30 -4.87 12.41
C SER A 14 7.50 -4.54 11.15
N ASN A 15 7.18 -3.27 10.90
CA ASN A 15 6.43 -2.85 9.70
C ASN A 15 7.22 -1.86 8.82
N SER A 16 6.86 -1.78 7.52
CA SER A 16 7.55 -0.92 6.56
C SER A 16 7.51 0.57 6.94
N TYR A 17 6.38 1.06 7.44
CA TYR A 17 6.21 2.45 7.85
C TYR A 17 7.30 2.87 8.86
N ALA A 18 7.45 2.09 9.93
CA ALA A 18 8.39 2.37 11.00
C ALA A 18 9.85 2.22 10.57
N ARG A 19 10.16 1.23 9.71
CA ARG A 19 11.50 1.13 9.08
C ARG A 19 11.80 2.35 8.19
N GLY A 20 10.79 2.93 7.56
CA GLY A 20 10.91 4.19 6.82
C GLY A 20 11.31 5.36 7.72
N LEU A 21 10.68 5.50 8.89
CA LEU A 21 11.08 6.49 9.90
C LEU A 21 12.55 6.32 10.31
N LEU A 22 12.96 5.08 10.63
CA LEU A 22 14.34 4.77 11.02
C LEU A 22 15.34 5.14 9.91
N ARG A 23 15.02 4.85 8.63
CA ARG A 23 15.85 5.28 7.48
C ARG A 23 15.93 6.80 7.36
N GLY A 24 14.86 7.51 7.71
CA GLY A 24 14.82 8.97 7.79
C GLY A 24 15.79 9.52 8.83
N VAL A 25 15.69 9.02 10.06
CA VAL A 25 16.61 9.35 11.16
C VAL A 25 18.05 9.03 10.78
N MET A 26 18.30 7.85 10.19
CA MET A 26 19.62 7.50 9.68
C MET A 26 20.12 8.53 8.65
N SER A 27 19.27 8.94 7.70
CA SER A 27 19.67 9.90 6.66
C SER A 27 20.11 11.24 7.26
N TYR A 28 19.36 11.74 8.25
CA TYR A 28 19.73 12.95 8.98
C TYR A 28 21.10 12.82 9.67
N ILE A 29 21.33 11.72 10.38
CA ILE A 29 22.61 11.47 11.08
C ILE A 29 23.80 11.41 10.11
N HIS A 30 23.62 10.84 8.91
CA HIS A 30 24.69 10.77 7.90
C HIS A 30 25.03 12.14 7.31
N GLU A 31 24.05 13.04 7.19
CA GLU A 31 24.24 14.39 6.66
C GLU A 31 24.80 15.37 7.69
N HIS A 32 24.57 15.09 8.99
CA HIS A 32 24.94 15.96 10.09
C HIS A 32 25.96 15.29 11.05
N HIS A 33 25.74 15.42 12.35
CA HIS A 33 26.66 14.95 13.37
C HIS A 33 26.30 13.53 13.82
N PRO A 34 27.28 12.66 14.11
CA PRO A 34 27.00 11.30 14.55
C PRO A 34 26.37 11.30 15.95
N TRP A 35 25.20 10.68 16.07
CA TRP A 35 24.55 10.35 17.34
C TRP A 35 24.96 8.95 17.83
N SER A 36 24.92 8.75 19.15
CA SER A 36 24.95 7.42 19.76
C SER A 36 23.51 6.92 19.88
N ILE A 37 23.16 5.85 19.15
CA ILE A 37 21.77 5.37 19.05
C ILE A 37 21.51 4.21 20.00
N TYR A 38 20.43 4.32 20.78
CA TYR A 38 19.84 3.22 21.53
C TYR A 38 18.49 2.84 20.90
N LEU A 39 18.45 1.70 20.22
CA LEU A 39 17.25 1.15 19.58
C LEU A 39 16.96 -0.23 20.19
N PRO A 40 16.07 -0.35 21.19
CA PRO A 40 15.72 -1.63 21.78
C PRO A 40 14.87 -2.45 20.79
N GLU A 41 14.98 -3.79 20.90
CA GLU A 41 14.03 -4.68 20.24
C GLU A 41 12.64 -4.49 20.86
N HIS A 42 11.71 -3.91 20.10
CA HIS A 42 10.39 -3.56 20.59
C HIS A 42 9.32 -3.91 19.54
N GLY A 43 8.27 -4.61 19.97
CA GLY A 43 7.08 -4.88 19.14
C GLY A 43 6.06 -3.74 19.22
N ARG A 44 5.19 -3.62 18.22
CA ARG A 44 4.10 -2.62 18.20
C ARG A 44 3.21 -2.78 19.43
N GLY A 45 3.05 -1.72 20.22
CA GLY A 45 2.28 -1.76 21.48
C GLY A 45 2.87 -2.62 22.60
N SER A 46 4.08 -3.17 22.44
CA SER A 46 4.75 -3.89 23.53
C SER A 46 5.19 -2.93 24.64
N VAL A 47 5.35 -3.45 25.85
CA VAL A 47 5.83 -2.68 27.00
C VAL A 47 7.02 -3.45 27.57
N PRO A 48 8.23 -2.88 27.48
CA PRO A 48 9.00 -2.70 28.71
C PRO A 48 9.68 -1.33 28.75
N VAL A 49 9.03 -0.36 29.39
CA VAL A 49 9.51 1.04 29.56
C VAL A 49 10.40 1.23 30.79
N ASN A 50 10.71 0.16 31.53
CA ASN A 50 11.42 0.26 32.82
C ASN A 50 12.80 0.90 32.68
N TRP A 51 13.51 0.66 31.57
CA TRP A 51 14.82 1.26 31.32
C TRP A 51 14.74 2.76 31.01
N LEU A 52 13.60 3.23 30.49
CA LEU A 52 13.39 4.63 30.13
C LEU A 52 13.35 5.53 31.37
N ASN A 53 12.84 5.02 32.50
CA ASN A 53 12.88 5.69 33.79
C ASN A 53 14.31 5.97 34.29
N SER A 54 15.28 5.20 33.81
CA SER A 54 16.71 5.36 34.12
C SER A 54 17.52 5.93 32.95
N TRP A 55 16.84 6.42 31.90
CA TRP A 55 17.51 6.97 30.72
C TRP A 55 18.21 8.29 31.08
N ASN A 56 19.50 8.38 30.74
CA ASN A 56 20.34 9.55 30.98
C ASN A 56 20.96 10.12 29.69
N GLY A 57 20.36 9.80 28.54
CA GLY A 57 20.78 10.35 27.25
C GLY A 57 20.20 11.74 26.98
N ASP A 58 20.46 12.25 25.78
CA ASP A 58 20.21 13.64 25.40
C ASP A 58 18.85 13.84 24.70
N GLY A 59 18.22 12.77 24.19
CA GLY A 59 16.94 12.91 23.50
C GLY A 59 16.23 11.61 23.16
N ILE A 60 14.96 11.73 22.78
CA ILE A 60 14.07 10.60 22.47
C ILE A 60 13.27 10.87 21.17
N ILE A 61 13.20 9.90 20.27
CA ILE A 61 12.20 9.85 19.20
C ILE A 61 11.33 8.62 19.44
N ALA A 62 10.02 8.81 19.62
CA ALA A 62 9.14 7.74 20.06
C ALA A 62 7.83 7.66 19.28
N ARG A 63 7.37 6.43 19.03
CA ARG A 63 5.98 6.15 18.66
C ARG A 63 5.15 5.97 19.93
N ILE A 64 4.52 7.05 20.38
CA ILE A 64 3.77 7.08 21.64
C ILE A 64 2.35 6.51 21.46
N GLU A 65 2.23 5.19 21.31
CA GLU A 65 0.94 4.53 21.02
C GLU A 65 0.11 4.15 22.26
N ASN A 66 0.62 4.35 23.48
CA ASN A 66 -0.13 4.12 24.73
C ASN A 66 0.31 5.05 25.87
N GLU A 67 -0.56 5.19 26.88
CA GLU A 67 -0.37 6.11 28.02
C GLU A 67 0.92 5.82 28.80
N LYS A 68 1.31 4.55 28.95
CA LYS A 68 2.53 4.19 29.68
C LYS A 68 3.80 4.69 28.97
N ILE A 69 3.82 4.65 27.64
CA ILE A 69 4.93 5.22 26.86
C ILE A 69 4.89 6.75 26.97
N ALA A 70 3.71 7.37 26.92
CA ALA A 70 3.56 8.82 27.04
C ALA A 70 4.10 9.32 28.38
N GLU A 71 3.63 8.73 29.48
CA GLU A 71 4.09 9.03 30.84
C GLU A 71 5.61 8.83 30.97
N ALA A 72 6.14 7.71 30.50
CA ALA A 72 7.57 7.42 30.63
C ALA A 72 8.44 8.41 29.83
N VAL A 73 8.07 8.73 28.58
CA VAL A 73 8.82 9.69 27.75
C VAL A 73 8.78 11.09 28.35
N VAL A 74 7.62 11.55 28.82
CA VAL A 74 7.48 12.87 29.44
C VAL A 74 8.25 12.96 30.76
N ASN A 75 8.20 11.91 31.59
CA ASN A 75 8.88 11.88 32.89
C ASN A 75 10.42 11.85 32.78
N CYS A 76 10.99 11.48 31.63
CA CYS A 76 12.45 11.57 31.42
C CYS A 76 12.97 13.01 31.46
N GLY A 77 12.13 14.01 31.12
CA GLY A 77 12.52 15.42 31.13
C GLY A 77 13.58 15.81 30.09
N VAL A 78 13.87 14.93 29.12
CA VAL A 78 14.78 15.20 27.99
C VAL A 78 13.98 15.61 26.74
N PRO A 79 14.59 16.34 25.79
CA PRO A 79 13.98 16.60 24.49
C PRO A 79 13.39 15.36 23.84
N ALA A 80 12.12 15.41 23.44
CA ALA A 80 11.43 14.28 22.85
C ALA A 80 10.52 14.71 21.68
N VAL A 81 10.46 13.86 20.66
CA VAL A 81 9.60 14.04 19.47
C VAL A 81 8.67 12.83 19.31
N ASP A 82 7.37 13.07 19.20
CA ASP A 82 6.36 12.04 18.92
C ASP A 82 6.21 11.84 17.40
N VAL A 83 6.31 10.59 16.95
CA VAL A 83 6.12 10.18 15.55
C VAL A 83 4.94 9.21 15.39
N SER A 84 4.04 9.14 16.38
CA SER A 84 2.79 8.39 16.34
C SER A 84 1.58 9.29 16.01
N ALA A 85 0.46 8.67 15.63
CA ALA A 85 -0.83 9.34 15.44
C ALA A 85 -1.69 9.43 16.73
N ALA A 86 -1.24 8.82 17.83
CA ALA A 86 -2.09 8.62 18.99
C ALA A 86 -2.28 9.89 19.81
N ARG A 87 -1.31 10.83 19.73
CA ARG A 87 -1.36 12.17 20.36
C ARG A 87 -1.60 12.11 21.87
N LEU A 88 -0.98 11.13 22.54
CA LEU A 88 -1.14 10.92 23.98
C LEU A 88 -0.26 11.86 24.82
N ALA A 89 0.73 12.53 24.21
CA ALA A 89 1.60 13.51 24.85
C ALA A 89 1.52 14.87 24.12
N PRO A 90 0.43 15.65 24.30
CA PRO A 90 0.20 16.90 23.55
C PRO A 90 1.21 18.02 23.86
N SER A 91 1.99 17.88 24.94
CA SER A 91 3.09 18.80 25.28
C SER A 91 4.34 18.60 24.42
N LEU A 92 4.45 17.47 23.71
CA LEU A 92 5.61 17.16 22.88
C LEU A 92 5.38 17.63 21.44
N PRO A 93 6.41 18.14 20.76
CA PRO A 93 6.34 18.36 19.33
C PRO A 93 6.23 17.03 18.59
N TRP A 94 5.59 17.05 17.41
CA TRP A 94 5.30 15.85 16.66
C TRP A 94 5.42 16.02 15.16
N VAL A 95 5.80 14.92 14.51
CA VAL A 95 5.91 14.82 13.05
C VAL A 95 5.12 13.61 12.57
N GLU A 96 4.26 13.80 11.59
CA GLU A 96 3.39 12.74 11.07
C GLU A 96 3.24 12.85 9.56
N THR A 97 2.81 11.76 8.93
CA THR A 97 2.32 11.80 7.56
C THR A 97 0.93 12.46 7.48
N ASP A 98 0.69 13.22 6.42
CA ASP A 98 -0.56 13.92 6.18
C ASP A 98 -1.67 12.96 5.71
N ASP A 99 -2.48 12.46 6.66
CA ASP A 99 -3.59 11.56 6.39
C ASP A 99 -4.68 12.17 5.50
N ARG A 100 -4.84 13.50 5.52
CA ARG A 100 -5.74 14.20 4.61
C ARG A 100 -5.25 14.10 3.18
N ALA A 101 -3.97 14.37 2.95
CA ALA A 101 -3.36 14.24 1.63
C ALA A 101 -3.37 12.78 1.14
N ILE A 102 -3.12 11.81 2.03
CA ILE A 102 -3.21 10.37 1.73
C ILE A 102 -4.61 9.99 1.25
N ALA A 103 -5.65 10.36 2.02
CA ALA A 103 -7.04 10.07 1.67
C ALA A 103 -7.47 10.77 0.38
N THR A 104 -7.00 12.01 0.17
CA THR A 104 -7.26 12.78 -1.06
C THR A 104 -6.68 12.08 -2.29
N LEU A 105 -5.43 11.62 -2.23
CA LEU A 105 -4.80 10.88 -3.33
C LEU A 105 -5.54 9.59 -3.65
N ALA A 106 -5.89 8.79 -2.63
CA ALA A 106 -6.64 7.55 -2.83
C ALA A 106 -8.02 7.80 -3.46
N ALA A 107 -8.74 8.83 -3.01
CA ALA A 107 -10.03 9.22 -3.58
C ALA A 107 -9.89 9.64 -5.05
N GLN A 108 -8.97 10.54 -5.36
CA GLN A 108 -8.71 11.01 -6.73
C GLN A 108 -8.36 9.84 -7.65
N HIS A 109 -7.47 8.95 -7.21
CA HIS A 109 -7.06 7.78 -7.96
C HIS A 109 -8.21 6.83 -8.34
N LEU A 110 -9.15 6.62 -7.43
CA LEU A 110 -10.34 5.81 -7.70
C LEU A 110 -11.34 6.57 -8.59
N ILE A 111 -11.52 7.87 -8.40
CA ILE A 111 -12.40 8.71 -9.24
C ILE A 111 -11.90 8.76 -10.69
N GLU A 112 -10.60 8.95 -10.90
CA GLU A 112 -9.98 9.01 -12.23
C GLU A 112 -10.11 7.69 -13.00
N ARG A 113 -10.32 6.57 -12.29
CA ARG A 113 -10.61 5.25 -12.88
C ARG A 113 -12.07 5.05 -13.21
N GLY A 114 -12.94 6.03 -12.96
CA GLY A 114 -14.32 6.04 -13.41
C GLY A 114 -15.29 5.23 -12.54
N PHE A 115 -14.89 4.83 -11.33
CA PHE A 115 -15.82 4.19 -10.38
C PHE A 115 -16.97 5.15 -10.05
N GLN A 116 -18.17 4.61 -9.86
CA GLN A 116 -19.36 5.41 -9.50
C GLN A 116 -19.80 5.15 -8.05
N HIS A 117 -19.24 4.12 -7.44
CA HIS A 117 -19.50 3.72 -6.06
C HIS A 117 -18.19 3.66 -5.31
N TYR A 118 -18.21 4.12 -4.06
CA TYR A 118 -17.02 4.21 -3.22
C TYR A 118 -17.30 3.63 -1.85
N ALA A 119 -16.28 3.02 -1.27
CA ALA A 119 -16.35 2.55 0.09
C ALA A 119 -15.03 2.74 0.85
N PHE A 120 -15.13 2.80 2.18
CA PHE A 120 -13.98 2.83 3.07
C PHE A 120 -14.04 1.66 4.04
N CYS A 121 -12.92 0.96 4.21
CA CYS A 121 -12.77 -0.12 5.16
C CYS A 121 -11.71 0.25 6.22
N GLY A 122 -12.20 0.68 7.38
CA GLY A 122 -11.39 1.24 8.47
C GLY A 122 -11.01 0.26 9.59
N ASP A 123 -10.38 0.82 10.61
CA ASP A 123 -10.07 0.20 11.90
C ASP A 123 -10.18 1.28 13.00
N ASP A 124 -11.27 1.27 13.75
CA ASP A 124 -11.61 2.34 14.72
C ASP A 124 -10.64 2.43 15.92
N ARG A 125 -9.75 1.43 16.08
CA ARG A 125 -8.74 1.40 17.13
C ARG A 125 -7.68 2.46 16.93
N PHE A 126 -7.51 2.99 15.71
CA PHE A 126 -6.44 3.90 15.37
C PHE A 126 -6.96 5.26 14.88
N ASN A 127 -6.36 6.34 15.39
CA ASN A 127 -6.72 7.71 15.03
C ASN A 127 -6.54 7.98 13.54
N TRP A 128 -5.38 7.60 12.98
CA TRP A 128 -5.07 7.73 11.54
C TRP A 128 -6.12 7.05 10.66
N SER A 129 -6.71 5.93 11.10
CA SER A 129 -7.77 5.28 10.32
C SER A 129 -9.06 6.11 10.31
N ARG A 130 -9.43 6.74 11.44
CA ARG A 130 -10.64 7.58 11.52
C ARG A 130 -10.46 8.87 10.73
N TRP A 131 -9.28 9.48 10.81
CA TRP A 131 -8.97 10.64 9.99
C TRP A 131 -8.99 10.31 8.49
N ARG A 132 -8.40 9.18 8.07
CA ARG A 132 -8.49 8.74 6.66
C ARG A 132 -9.94 8.54 6.24
N GLU A 133 -10.79 7.97 7.09
CA GLU A 133 -12.22 7.79 6.83
C GLU A 133 -12.91 9.14 6.56
N ASP A 134 -12.80 10.07 7.51
CA ASP A 134 -13.45 11.38 7.46
C ASP A 134 -13.02 12.16 6.20
N HIS A 135 -11.72 12.14 5.89
CA HIS A 135 -11.18 12.85 4.74
C HIS A 135 -11.56 12.18 3.42
N PHE A 136 -11.51 10.83 3.35
CA PHE A 136 -11.91 10.10 2.15
C PHE A 136 -13.40 10.33 1.85
N GLN A 137 -14.28 10.20 2.84
CA GLN A 137 -15.70 10.51 2.69
C GLN A 137 -15.93 11.94 2.22
N SER A 138 -15.21 12.90 2.81
CA SER A 138 -15.30 14.32 2.43
C SER A 138 -14.89 14.56 0.98
N CYS A 139 -13.81 13.93 0.52
CA CYS A 139 -13.36 13.99 -0.87
C CYS A 139 -14.37 13.37 -1.84
N ILE A 140 -14.90 12.19 -1.54
CA ILE A 140 -15.92 11.51 -2.36
C ILE A 140 -17.20 12.36 -2.44
N LYS A 141 -17.64 12.93 -1.31
CA LYS A 141 -18.80 13.81 -1.25
C LYS A 141 -18.61 15.09 -2.05
N ALA A 142 -17.42 15.70 -1.97
CA ALA A 142 -17.08 16.89 -2.75
C ALA A 142 -17.08 16.62 -4.27
N ALA A 143 -16.78 15.39 -4.68
CA ALA A 143 -16.88 14.93 -6.07
C ALA A 143 -18.32 14.56 -6.51
N GLY A 144 -19.33 14.72 -5.64
CA GLY A 144 -20.73 14.45 -5.96
C GLY A 144 -21.18 13.00 -5.77
N TYR A 145 -20.35 12.18 -5.12
CA TYR A 145 -20.62 10.75 -4.90
C TYR A 145 -20.93 10.44 -3.42
N THR A 146 -21.41 9.22 -3.17
CA THR A 146 -21.61 8.69 -1.82
C THR A 146 -20.56 7.64 -1.48
N CYS A 147 -20.17 7.59 -0.21
CA CYS A 147 -19.18 6.64 0.31
C CYS A 147 -19.83 5.73 1.35
N GLN A 148 -19.76 4.41 1.15
CA GLN A 148 -20.21 3.42 2.12
C GLN A 148 -19.09 3.07 3.10
N ILE A 149 -19.42 2.90 4.38
CA ILE A 149 -18.41 2.61 5.41
C ILE A 149 -18.61 1.20 5.94
N TYR A 150 -17.51 0.45 6.05
CA TYR A 150 -17.52 -0.86 6.69
C TYR A 150 -17.83 -0.70 8.19
N PRO A 151 -18.94 -1.29 8.70
CA PRO A 151 -19.31 -1.14 10.10
C PRO A 151 -18.36 -1.93 11.01
N GLN A 152 -17.71 -1.24 11.95
CA GLN A 152 -16.81 -1.87 12.92
C GLN A 152 -17.56 -2.73 13.94
N ALA A 153 -16.87 -3.73 14.52
CA ALA A 153 -17.46 -4.60 15.55
C ALA A 153 -17.77 -3.79 16.82
N LYS A 154 -19.02 -3.80 17.30
CA LYS A 154 -19.40 -3.16 18.58
C LYS A 154 -19.27 -4.17 19.73
N GLY A 155 -18.58 -3.80 20.83
CA GLY A 155 -18.55 -4.61 22.05
C GLY A 155 -17.29 -4.46 22.93
N ARG A 156 -17.31 -5.08 24.13
CA ARG A 156 -16.20 -5.04 25.12
C ARG A 156 -14.90 -5.73 24.65
N LYS A 157 -14.99 -6.72 23.75
CA LYS A 157 -13.83 -7.31 23.09
C LYS A 157 -13.63 -6.59 21.75
N LYS A 158 -12.65 -5.68 21.67
CA LYS A 158 -12.29 -4.95 20.43
C LYS A 158 -11.73 -5.84 19.32
N THR A 159 -11.40 -7.10 19.60
CA THR A 159 -10.83 -8.05 18.63
C THR A 159 -11.78 -9.24 18.49
N ILE A 160 -12.25 -9.48 17.26
CA ILE A 160 -13.00 -10.68 16.90
C ILE A 160 -12.09 -11.67 16.16
N PRO A 161 -12.38 -12.99 16.21
CA PRO A 161 -11.64 -13.98 15.42
C PRO A 161 -11.67 -13.67 13.92
N TRP A 162 -10.59 -13.98 13.22
CA TRP A 162 -10.46 -13.72 11.79
C TRP A 162 -11.60 -14.35 10.97
N GLU A 163 -12.01 -15.58 11.26
CA GLU A 163 -13.10 -16.25 10.56
C GLU A 163 -14.43 -15.48 10.65
N GLN A 164 -14.68 -14.83 11.78
CA GLN A 164 -15.88 -14.01 11.97
C GLN A 164 -15.78 -12.71 11.18
N GLU A 165 -14.62 -12.06 11.20
CA GLU A 165 -14.37 -10.85 10.41
C GLU A 165 -14.45 -11.13 8.90
N GLN A 166 -13.90 -12.25 8.43
CA GLN A 166 -13.96 -12.68 7.04
C GLN A 166 -15.40 -12.83 6.55
N ARG A 167 -16.30 -13.40 7.37
CA ARG A 167 -17.75 -13.51 7.04
C ARG A 167 -18.41 -12.14 6.91
N ARG A 168 -18.14 -11.22 7.84
CA ARG A 168 -18.70 -9.86 7.83
C ARG A 168 -18.22 -9.06 6.61
N LEU A 169 -16.93 -9.12 6.31
CA LEU A 169 -16.37 -8.51 5.11
C LEU A 169 -16.98 -9.12 3.85
N SER A 170 -17.18 -10.44 3.80
CA SER A 170 -17.80 -11.14 2.67
C SER A 170 -19.22 -10.64 2.40
N GLU A 171 -20.04 -10.55 3.45
CA GLU A 171 -21.42 -10.05 3.35
C GLU A 171 -21.47 -8.59 2.91
N TRP A 172 -20.61 -7.76 3.50
CA TRP A 172 -20.52 -6.34 3.15
C TRP A 172 -20.13 -6.14 1.68
N ILE A 173 -19.06 -6.79 1.19
CA ILE A 173 -18.62 -6.67 -0.21
C ILE A 173 -19.69 -7.17 -1.20
N ARG A 174 -20.47 -8.19 -0.84
CA ARG A 174 -21.59 -8.65 -1.69
C ARG A 174 -22.67 -7.59 -1.85
N GLN A 175 -22.97 -6.85 -0.79
CA GLN A 175 -24.00 -5.81 -0.76
C GLN A 175 -23.57 -4.48 -1.41
N LEU A 176 -22.26 -4.22 -1.53
CA LEU A 176 -21.77 -3.02 -2.22
C LEU A 176 -22.23 -3.00 -3.69
N PRO A 177 -22.79 -1.87 -4.18
CA PRO A 177 -23.11 -1.69 -5.59
C PRO A 177 -21.81 -1.69 -6.40
N LYS A 178 -21.77 -2.46 -7.50
CA LYS A 178 -20.58 -2.69 -8.33
C LYS A 178 -20.75 -1.95 -9.67
N PRO A 179 -19.67 -1.44 -10.27
CA PRO A 179 -18.28 -1.49 -9.79
C PRO A 179 -18.01 -0.49 -8.63
N VAL A 180 -17.21 -0.90 -7.64
CA VAL A 180 -16.87 -0.06 -6.46
C VAL A 180 -15.36 0.09 -6.26
N GLY A 181 -14.93 1.31 -5.95
CA GLY A 181 -13.58 1.59 -5.46
C GLY A 181 -13.54 1.60 -3.93
N ILE A 182 -12.71 0.76 -3.31
CA ILE A 182 -12.56 0.67 -1.86
C ILE A 182 -11.19 1.19 -1.44
N MET A 183 -11.18 2.17 -0.54
CA MET A 183 -9.98 2.51 0.22
C MET A 183 -9.96 1.71 1.52
N ALA A 184 -8.92 0.92 1.73
CA ALA A 184 -8.64 0.34 3.04
C ALA A 184 -7.76 1.31 3.85
N CYS A 185 -7.91 1.31 5.17
CA CYS A 185 -7.14 2.24 5.99
C CYS A 185 -5.62 1.98 6.00
N TYR A 186 -5.16 0.78 5.64
CA TYR A 186 -3.74 0.40 5.49
C TYR A 186 -3.63 -0.94 4.74
N ASP A 187 -2.42 -1.33 4.33
CA ASP A 187 -2.21 -2.46 3.42
C ASP A 187 -2.67 -3.82 3.97
N ILE A 188 -2.50 -4.11 5.27
CA ILE A 188 -2.99 -5.38 5.85
C ILE A 188 -4.52 -5.48 5.74
N LYS A 189 -5.24 -4.37 5.97
CA LYS A 189 -6.70 -4.35 5.81
C LYS A 189 -7.09 -4.52 4.34
N ALA A 190 -6.32 -3.94 3.42
CA ALA A 190 -6.53 -4.16 1.99
C ALA A 190 -6.29 -5.63 1.57
N GLN A 191 -5.24 -6.28 2.09
CA GLN A 191 -4.99 -7.70 1.84
C GLN A 191 -6.15 -8.58 2.33
N GLN A 192 -6.68 -8.29 3.52
CA GLN A 192 -7.87 -8.98 4.04
C GLN A 192 -9.08 -8.85 3.09
N LEU A 193 -9.28 -7.68 2.49
CA LEU A 193 -10.33 -7.48 1.49
C LEU A 193 -10.07 -8.28 0.21
N LEU A 194 -8.83 -8.33 -0.28
CA LEU A 194 -8.45 -9.13 -1.46
C LEU A 194 -8.71 -10.63 -1.23
N ASP A 195 -8.32 -11.15 -0.06
CA ASP A 195 -8.58 -12.53 0.32
C ASP A 195 -10.08 -12.87 0.39
N VAL A 196 -10.87 -11.94 0.93
CA VAL A 196 -12.32 -12.05 0.95
C VAL A 196 -12.88 -12.06 -0.46
N CYS A 197 -12.53 -11.10 -1.32
CA CYS A 197 -12.97 -11.03 -2.71
C CYS A 197 -12.70 -12.35 -3.45
N ARG A 198 -11.50 -12.93 -3.29
CA ARG A 198 -11.15 -14.24 -3.83
C ARG A 198 -12.05 -15.35 -3.30
N THR A 199 -12.30 -15.38 -1.99
CA THR A 199 -13.18 -16.38 -1.35
C THR A 199 -14.61 -16.34 -1.90
N ILE A 200 -15.15 -15.15 -2.17
CA ILE A 200 -16.50 -14.98 -2.69
C ILE A 200 -16.58 -14.86 -4.22
N ASN A 201 -15.46 -15.10 -4.92
CA ASN A 201 -15.33 -15.02 -6.38
C ASN A 201 -15.76 -13.67 -6.99
N VAL A 202 -15.47 -12.57 -6.29
CA VAL A 202 -15.64 -11.20 -6.78
C VAL A 202 -14.35 -10.74 -7.45
N SER A 203 -14.49 -10.20 -8.65
CA SER A 203 -13.35 -9.84 -9.50
C SER A 203 -12.68 -8.55 -9.04
N VAL A 204 -11.36 -8.58 -8.91
CA VAL A 204 -10.54 -7.41 -8.59
C VAL A 204 -9.55 -7.17 -9.72
N PRO A 205 -9.43 -5.92 -10.24
CA PRO A 205 -10.23 -4.72 -9.92
C PRO A 205 -11.61 -4.56 -10.57
N GLU A 206 -12.05 -5.48 -11.45
CA GLU A 206 -13.20 -5.24 -12.35
C GLU A 206 -14.50 -4.88 -11.64
N GLU A 207 -14.83 -5.61 -10.58
CA GLU A 207 -16.04 -5.39 -9.79
C GLU A 207 -15.73 -4.59 -8.53
N VAL A 208 -14.55 -4.83 -7.95
CA VAL A 208 -14.08 -4.17 -6.74
C VAL A 208 -12.61 -3.81 -6.91
N ALA A 209 -12.30 -2.52 -7.02
CA ALA A 209 -10.93 -2.04 -6.94
C ALA A 209 -10.57 -1.75 -5.48
N ILE A 210 -9.35 -2.09 -5.07
CA ILE A 210 -8.90 -1.94 -3.67
C ILE A 210 -7.57 -1.21 -3.66
N ILE A 211 -7.49 -0.11 -2.90
CA ILE A 211 -6.26 0.62 -2.62
C ILE A 211 -5.96 0.60 -1.12
N GLY A 212 -4.71 0.31 -0.78
CA GLY A 212 -4.18 0.35 0.58
C GLY A 212 -3.39 1.63 0.87
N VAL A 213 -2.73 1.65 2.03
CA VAL A 213 -1.80 2.70 2.46
C VAL A 213 -0.64 2.04 3.18
N ASP A 214 0.57 2.57 2.97
CA ASP A 214 1.88 2.26 3.57
C ASP A 214 2.90 1.74 2.55
N ASN A 215 2.42 1.21 1.43
CA ASN A 215 3.19 0.54 0.38
C ASN A 215 4.21 -0.44 0.98
N ASP A 216 3.76 -1.34 1.87
CA ASP A 216 4.60 -2.43 2.34
C ASP A 216 4.87 -3.39 1.16
N GLU A 217 6.01 -3.21 0.50
CA GLU A 217 6.35 -3.91 -0.74
C GLU A 217 6.21 -5.43 -0.64
N ILE A 218 6.54 -6.02 0.51
CA ILE A 218 6.43 -7.46 0.71
C ILE A 218 4.95 -7.85 0.71
N LEU A 219 4.14 -7.19 1.53
CA LEU A 219 2.73 -7.50 1.66
C LEU A 219 1.95 -7.16 0.37
N CYS A 220 2.25 -6.04 -0.27
CA CYS A 220 1.59 -5.63 -1.50
C CYS A 220 1.87 -6.59 -2.66
N ASN A 221 3.10 -7.12 -2.77
CA ASN A 221 3.48 -8.04 -3.83
C ASN A 221 3.10 -9.51 -3.54
N LEU A 222 2.95 -9.89 -2.27
CA LEU A 222 2.40 -11.20 -1.88
C LEU A 222 0.88 -11.29 -2.00
N SER A 223 0.19 -10.15 -2.10
CA SER A 223 -1.25 -10.09 -2.29
C SER A 223 -1.65 -10.54 -3.69
N GLU A 224 -2.84 -11.15 -3.82
CA GLU A 224 -3.37 -11.63 -5.09
C GLU A 224 -4.76 -11.04 -5.36
N PRO A 225 -4.92 -10.16 -6.37
CA PRO A 225 -3.86 -9.54 -7.20
C PRO A 225 -2.93 -8.60 -6.40
N PRO A 226 -1.74 -8.25 -6.94
CA PRO A 226 -0.84 -7.29 -6.30
C PRO A 226 -1.52 -5.97 -5.94
N LEU A 227 -1.30 -5.49 -4.72
CA LEU A 227 -2.04 -4.40 -4.10
C LEU A 227 -1.47 -3.02 -4.44
N SER A 228 -2.31 -2.15 -4.98
CA SER A 228 -2.01 -0.72 -5.13
C SER A 228 -2.05 -0.05 -3.77
N SER A 229 -1.13 0.87 -3.52
CA SER A 229 -1.02 1.51 -2.20
C SER A 229 -0.54 2.95 -2.30
N VAL A 230 -1.11 3.83 -1.47
CA VAL A 230 -0.57 5.18 -1.27
C VAL A 230 0.75 5.05 -0.51
N ILE A 231 1.79 5.79 -0.95
CA ILE A 231 3.14 5.76 -0.38
C ILE A 231 3.30 6.95 0.58
N PRO A 232 3.24 6.76 1.91
CA PRO A 232 3.52 7.84 2.85
C PRO A 232 5.01 8.18 2.82
N ASN A 233 5.37 9.44 3.03
CA ASN A 233 6.77 9.89 3.01
C ASN A 233 7.45 9.69 4.38
N THR A 234 7.49 8.45 4.84
CA THR A 234 8.01 8.07 6.16
C THR A 234 9.49 8.39 6.32
N ARG A 235 10.27 8.36 5.25
CA ARG A 235 11.68 8.76 5.28
C ARG A 235 11.83 10.24 5.62
N LEU A 236 11.05 11.12 4.99
CA LEU A 236 11.08 12.54 5.34
C LEU A 236 10.50 12.78 6.74
N THR A 237 9.45 12.07 7.14
CA THR A 237 8.91 12.13 8.51
C THR A 237 9.99 11.81 9.56
N GLY A 238 10.76 10.74 9.38
CA GLY A 238 11.86 10.40 10.29
C GLY A 238 13.01 11.40 10.25
N TYR A 239 13.32 11.95 9.09
CA TYR A 239 14.35 12.99 8.92
C TYR A 239 13.97 14.27 9.67
N GLU A 240 12.74 14.76 9.47
CA GLU A 240 12.21 15.96 10.13
C GLU A 240 12.11 15.76 11.65
N ALA A 241 11.75 14.55 12.11
CA ALA A 241 11.75 14.24 13.54
C ALA A 241 13.16 14.33 14.15
N ALA A 242 14.18 13.85 13.43
CA ALA A 242 15.56 13.98 13.87
C ALA A 242 16.04 15.44 13.85
N ALA A 243 15.74 16.19 12.80
CA ALA A 243 16.05 17.63 12.71
C ALA A 243 15.38 18.46 13.80
N LEU A 244 14.15 18.09 14.17
CA LEU A 244 13.41 18.71 15.25
C LEU A 244 14.05 18.44 16.60
N LEU A 245 14.41 17.18 16.86
CA LEU A 245 15.10 16.79 18.09
C LEU A 245 16.48 17.47 18.22
N ASP A 246 17.26 17.54 17.15
CA ASP A 246 18.59 18.17 17.17
C ASP A 246 18.52 19.65 17.58
N ARG A 247 17.53 20.39 17.05
CA ARG A 247 17.26 21.79 17.44
C ARG A 247 16.93 21.91 18.93
N MET A 248 16.11 21.01 19.46
CA MET A 248 15.75 21.01 20.88
C MET A 248 16.96 20.70 21.78
N ILE A 249 17.82 19.75 21.38
CA ILE A 249 19.07 19.43 22.08
C ILE A 249 20.03 20.63 22.08
N ALA A 250 20.04 21.40 20.99
CA ALA A 250 20.80 22.66 20.91
C ALA A 250 20.20 23.81 21.74
N GLY A 251 19.11 23.59 22.47
CA GLY A 251 18.45 24.57 23.33
C GLY A 251 17.50 25.51 22.60
N GLN A 252 17.13 25.20 21.36
CA GLN A 252 16.15 26.00 20.61
C GLN A 252 14.73 25.66 21.05
N THR A 253 13.89 26.67 21.26
CA THR A 253 12.45 26.49 21.45
C THR A 253 11.82 26.11 20.12
N VAL A 254 11.06 25.01 20.10
CA VAL A 254 10.31 24.61 18.91
C VAL A 254 8.82 24.58 19.21
N SER A 255 8.02 24.98 18.22
CA SER A 255 6.56 24.95 18.31
C SER A 255 6.06 23.51 18.45
N SER A 256 4.97 23.33 19.20
CA SER A 256 4.22 22.08 19.29
C SER A 256 3.21 21.91 18.14
N GLU A 257 3.28 22.75 17.11
CA GLU A 257 2.45 22.64 15.91
C GLU A 257 2.75 21.37 15.11
N ALA A 258 1.75 20.94 14.34
CA ALA A 258 1.80 19.72 13.54
C ALA A 258 2.76 19.86 12.36
N HIS A 259 3.82 19.05 12.31
CA HIS A 259 4.65 18.89 11.13
C HIS A 259 4.09 17.75 10.25
N LEU A 260 3.14 18.10 9.37
CA LEU A 260 2.47 17.15 8.46
C LEU A 260 3.24 16.99 7.15
N ILE A 261 3.65 15.75 6.87
CA ILE A 261 4.45 15.39 5.69
C ILE A 261 3.57 14.76 4.62
N LYS A 262 3.52 15.39 3.45
CA LYS A 262 2.74 14.89 2.31
C LYS A 262 3.26 13.52 1.82
N PRO A 263 2.36 12.63 1.35
CA PRO A 263 2.74 11.37 0.72
C PRO A 263 3.51 11.59 -0.59
N LEU A 264 4.27 10.58 -1.01
CA LEU A 264 5.08 10.61 -2.24
C LEU A 264 4.24 10.37 -3.50
N GLY A 265 3.12 9.65 -3.38
CA GLY A 265 2.27 9.29 -4.51
C GLY A 265 1.54 7.97 -4.27
N ILE A 266 1.19 7.28 -5.37
CA ILE A 266 0.55 5.97 -5.35
C ILE A 266 1.38 5.01 -6.18
N GLU A 267 1.74 3.88 -5.59
CA GLU A 267 2.23 2.74 -6.35
C GLU A 267 1.02 2.00 -6.91
N THR A 268 0.77 2.18 -8.22
CA THR A 268 -0.35 1.52 -8.90
C THR A 268 0.05 0.09 -9.21
N ARG A 269 -0.73 -0.87 -8.68
CA ARG A 269 -0.61 -2.28 -9.02
C ARG A 269 -1.95 -2.81 -9.53
N GLN A 270 -1.99 -4.11 -9.77
CA GLN A 270 -3.13 -4.74 -10.43
C GLN A 270 -4.46 -4.51 -9.69
N SER A 271 -4.49 -4.40 -8.35
CA SER A 271 -5.73 -4.19 -7.58
C SER A 271 -6.52 -2.92 -7.91
N THR A 272 -5.95 -2.00 -8.70
CA THR A 272 -6.64 -0.83 -9.26
C THR A 272 -6.29 -0.57 -10.73
N ASP A 273 -5.58 -1.48 -11.43
CA ASP A 273 -5.03 -1.26 -12.79
C ASP A 273 -6.08 -1.39 -13.92
N ILE A 274 -7.24 -0.75 -13.78
CA ILE A 274 -8.25 -0.65 -14.85
C ILE A 274 -9.09 0.62 -14.72
N GLN A 275 -9.78 0.94 -15.81
CA GLN A 275 -10.99 1.76 -15.78
C GLN A 275 -12.18 0.87 -15.35
N ALA A 276 -13.09 1.39 -14.53
CA ALA A 276 -14.25 0.67 -14.03
C ALA A 276 -15.08 0.08 -15.19
N ILE A 277 -15.41 -1.22 -15.11
CA ILE A 277 -16.13 -1.94 -16.16
C ILE A 277 -17.57 -2.21 -15.69
N ASP A 278 -18.52 -1.52 -16.31
CA ASP A 278 -19.96 -1.69 -16.05
C ASP A 278 -20.60 -2.79 -16.94
N ASP A 279 -19.83 -3.85 -17.24
CA ASP A 279 -20.27 -4.99 -18.03
C ASP A 279 -19.74 -6.29 -17.42
N LYS A 280 -20.64 -7.02 -16.74
CA LYS A 280 -20.32 -8.26 -16.02
C LYS A 280 -19.61 -9.30 -16.90
N PHE A 281 -19.98 -9.41 -18.19
CA PHE A 281 -19.37 -10.41 -19.08
C PHE A 281 -17.96 -10.00 -19.49
N ILE A 282 -17.70 -8.70 -19.63
CA ILE A 282 -16.35 -8.21 -19.89
C ILE A 282 -15.48 -8.35 -18.65
N SER A 283 -16.01 -8.04 -17.48
CA SER A 283 -15.33 -8.29 -16.21
C SER A 283 -14.94 -9.76 -16.04
N GLU A 284 -15.87 -10.68 -16.33
CA GLU A 284 -15.63 -12.13 -16.28
C GLU A 284 -14.61 -12.59 -17.34
N ALA A 285 -14.67 -12.07 -18.56
CA ALA A 285 -13.71 -12.36 -19.61
C ALA A 285 -12.29 -11.87 -19.28
N VAL A 286 -12.15 -10.66 -18.73
CA VAL A 286 -10.86 -10.10 -18.30
C VAL A 286 -10.28 -10.92 -17.14
N ARG A 287 -11.11 -11.29 -16.17
CA ARG A 287 -10.72 -12.19 -15.07
C ARG A 287 -10.20 -13.53 -15.61
N PHE A 288 -10.93 -14.16 -16.52
CA PHE A 288 -10.52 -15.41 -17.14
C PHE A 288 -9.19 -15.27 -17.88
N ILE A 289 -9.02 -14.18 -18.65
CA ILE A 289 -7.76 -13.90 -19.35
C ILE A 289 -6.61 -13.74 -18.34
N ARG A 290 -6.81 -13.03 -17.23
CA ARG A 290 -5.78 -12.87 -16.19
C ARG A 290 -5.35 -14.17 -15.55
N GLN A 291 -6.31 -15.01 -15.18
CA GLN A 291 -6.03 -16.27 -14.50
C GLN A 291 -5.34 -17.28 -15.42
N HIS A 292 -5.63 -17.24 -16.72
CA HIS A 292 -5.23 -18.30 -17.64
C HIS A 292 -4.35 -17.85 -18.82
N ALA A 293 -3.96 -16.57 -18.91
CA ALA A 293 -3.14 -16.08 -20.02
C ALA A 293 -1.86 -16.91 -20.20
N CYS A 294 -1.18 -17.22 -19.09
CA CYS A 294 0.07 -18.00 -19.09
C CYS A 294 -0.15 -19.50 -19.37
N ASP A 295 -1.38 -20.00 -19.39
CA ASP A 295 -1.72 -21.41 -19.67
C ASP A 295 -1.83 -21.70 -21.18
N GLY A 296 -1.49 -20.73 -22.03
CA GLY A 296 -1.53 -20.90 -23.49
C GLY A 296 -2.94 -20.74 -24.11
N ILE A 297 -3.88 -20.11 -23.41
CA ILE A 297 -5.24 -19.82 -23.94
C ILE A 297 -5.22 -18.94 -25.20
N ASN A 298 -6.32 -18.95 -25.94
CA ASN A 298 -6.60 -18.04 -27.04
C ASN A 298 -8.01 -17.42 -26.91
N VAL A 299 -8.37 -16.53 -27.82
CA VAL A 299 -9.69 -15.85 -27.81
C VAL A 299 -10.87 -16.84 -27.86
N GLN A 300 -10.71 -18.01 -28.48
CA GLN A 300 -11.76 -19.03 -28.51
C GLN A 300 -12.00 -19.62 -27.12
N ASN A 301 -10.99 -19.74 -26.27
CA ASN A 301 -11.17 -20.16 -24.88
C ASN A 301 -12.00 -19.13 -24.10
N VAL A 302 -11.74 -17.83 -24.31
CA VAL A 302 -12.52 -16.74 -23.70
C VAL A 302 -13.98 -16.80 -24.12
N LEU A 303 -14.24 -17.01 -25.42
CA LEU A 303 -15.61 -17.15 -25.96
C LEU A 303 -16.36 -18.38 -25.45
N LYS A 304 -15.66 -19.42 -25.00
CA LYS A 304 -16.29 -20.56 -24.32
C LYS A 304 -16.66 -20.26 -22.88
N HIS A 305 -16.03 -19.25 -22.27
CA HIS A 305 -16.24 -18.88 -20.88
C HIS A 305 -17.38 -17.87 -20.69
N VAL A 306 -17.64 -17.02 -21.69
CA VAL A 306 -18.69 -15.99 -21.62
C VAL A 306 -19.74 -16.18 -22.73
N PRO A 307 -21.02 -15.88 -22.46
CA PRO A 307 -22.11 -16.05 -23.42
C PRO A 307 -22.17 -14.89 -24.44
N LEU A 308 -21.04 -14.55 -25.08
CA LEU A 308 -20.93 -13.49 -26.07
C LEU A 308 -20.46 -14.04 -27.42
N SER A 309 -20.94 -13.44 -28.51
CA SER A 309 -20.36 -13.69 -29.83
C SER A 309 -19.00 -12.98 -29.96
N ARG A 310 -18.13 -13.48 -30.84
CA ARG A 310 -16.80 -12.88 -31.09
C ARG A 310 -16.85 -11.39 -31.37
N ARG A 311 -17.75 -10.97 -32.27
CA ARG A 311 -17.91 -9.55 -32.65
C ARG A 311 -18.36 -8.69 -31.47
N VAL A 312 -19.26 -9.21 -30.64
CA VAL A 312 -19.73 -8.49 -29.44
C VAL A 312 -18.62 -8.40 -28.40
N LEU A 313 -17.89 -9.48 -28.16
CA LEU A 313 -16.74 -9.50 -27.26
C LEU A 313 -15.70 -8.48 -27.68
N GLU A 314 -15.25 -8.48 -28.94
CA GLU A 314 -14.24 -7.57 -29.46
C GLU A 314 -14.69 -6.10 -29.39
N SER A 315 -15.93 -5.80 -29.79
CA SER A 315 -16.49 -4.45 -29.73
C SER A 315 -16.55 -3.92 -28.29
N ARG A 316 -17.02 -4.74 -27.35
CA ARG A 316 -17.10 -4.36 -25.93
C ARG A 316 -15.73 -4.26 -25.27
N PHE A 317 -14.79 -5.16 -25.60
CA PHE A 317 -13.39 -5.05 -25.16
C PHE A 317 -12.76 -3.75 -25.63
N GLN A 318 -12.96 -3.37 -26.89
CA GLN A 318 -12.46 -2.10 -27.40
C GLN A 318 -13.09 -0.91 -26.66
N LYS A 319 -14.40 -0.97 -26.35
CA LYS A 319 -15.11 0.08 -25.62
C LYS A 319 -14.64 0.24 -24.17
N PHE A 320 -14.49 -0.85 -23.43
CA PHE A 320 -14.24 -0.82 -21.98
C PHE A 320 -12.76 -0.97 -21.59
N ILE A 321 -11.96 -1.65 -22.41
CA ILE A 321 -10.54 -1.97 -22.12
C ILE A 321 -9.59 -1.24 -23.09
N GLY A 322 -10.11 -0.64 -24.16
CA GLY A 322 -9.33 0.09 -25.17
C GLY A 322 -8.51 -0.81 -26.11
N ARG A 323 -8.69 -2.12 -26.05
CA ARG A 323 -7.93 -3.11 -26.83
C ARG A 323 -8.73 -4.38 -27.06
N SER A 324 -8.32 -5.20 -28.02
CA SER A 324 -8.94 -6.50 -28.30
C SER A 324 -8.63 -7.57 -27.23
N PRO A 325 -9.45 -8.64 -27.13
CA PRO A 325 -9.17 -9.77 -26.22
C PRO A 325 -7.81 -10.43 -26.49
N HIS A 326 -7.38 -10.48 -27.75
CA HIS A 326 -6.08 -11.03 -28.11
C HIS A 326 -4.92 -10.15 -27.58
N GLU A 327 -5.02 -8.84 -27.76
CA GLU A 327 -4.03 -7.89 -27.24
C GLU A 327 -3.96 -7.93 -25.71
N GLU A 328 -5.09 -8.13 -25.03
CA GLU A 328 -5.09 -8.28 -23.58
C GLU A 328 -4.40 -9.57 -23.10
N ILE A 329 -4.67 -10.71 -23.75
CA ILE A 329 -3.91 -11.96 -23.48
C ILE A 329 -2.41 -11.72 -23.68
N MET A 330 -2.03 -11.07 -24.78
CA MET A 330 -0.63 -10.81 -25.09
C MET A 330 0.02 -9.83 -24.11
N ARG A 331 -0.70 -8.80 -23.64
CA ARG A 331 -0.20 -7.90 -22.59
C ARG A 331 0.21 -8.71 -21.38
N ILE A 332 -0.71 -9.50 -20.82
CA ILE A 332 -0.49 -10.21 -19.55
C ILE A 332 0.69 -11.17 -19.67
N ARG A 333 0.77 -11.91 -20.78
CA ARG A 333 1.93 -12.77 -21.05
C ARG A 333 3.23 -11.98 -21.07
N LEU A 334 3.28 -10.87 -21.79
CA LEU A 334 4.49 -10.07 -21.93
C LEU A 334 4.91 -9.39 -20.62
N ASP A 335 3.95 -8.96 -19.79
CA ASP A 335 4.25 -8.42 -18.47
C ASP A 335 4.83 -9.51 -17.55
N ARG A 336 4.30 -10.73 -17.61
CA ARG A 336 4.92 -11.88 -16.92
C ARG A 336 6.32 -12.20 -17.45
N VAL A 337 6.56 -12.06 -18.76
CA VAL A 337 7.90 -12.22 -19.35
C VAL A 337 8.86 -11.16 -18.78
N LYS A 338 8.48 -9.88 -18.74
CA LYS A 338 9.32 -8.82 -18.15
C LYS A 338 9.69 -9.14 -16.70
N GLN A 339 8.71 -9.54 -15.90
CA GLN A 339 8.91 -9.90 -14.51
C GLN A 339 9.93 -11.05 -14.36
N LEU A 340 9.76 -12.14 -15.11
CA LEU A 340 10.71 -13.27 -15.06
C LEU A 340 12.11 -12.89 -15.56
N LEU A 341 12.22 -11.96 -16.51
CA LEU A 341 13.51 -11.45 -16.98
C LEU A 341 14.23 -10.61 -15.91
N GLU A 342 13.49 -9.93 -15.04
CA GLU A 342 14.00 -9.04 -13.97
C GLU A 342 14.31 -9.79 -12.68
N GLU A 343 13.49 -10.78 -12.32
CA GLU A 343 13.55 -11.46 -11.03
C GLU A 343 14.34 -12.77 -11.07
N THR A 344 14.60 -13.33 -12.26
CA THR A 344 15.15 -14.68 -12.40
C THR A 344 16.22 -14.79 -13.48
N ASP A 345 17.03 -15.85 -13.38
CA ASP A 345 18.04 -16.23 -14.38
C ASP A 345 17.56 -17.31 -15.38
N LEU A 346 16.24 -17.52 -15.49
CA LEU A 346 15.67 -18.55 -16.35
C LEU A 346 16.07 -18.39 -17.82
N SER A 347 16.21 -19.50 -18.55
CA SER A 347 16.42 -19.47 -19.99
C SER A 347 15.19 -18.93 -20.73
N LEU A 348 15.38 -18.41 -21.94
CA LEU A 348 14.27 -17.91 -22.74
C LEU A 348 13.23 -19.01 -23.05
N THR A 349 13.69 -20.25 -23.22
CA THR A 349 12.84 -21.43 -23.40
C THR A 349 11.96 -21.67 -22.17
N ALA A 350 12.54 -21.69 -20.97
CA ALA A 350 11.78 -21.86 -19.73
C ALA A 350 10.79 -20.72 -19.47
N ILE A 351 11.15 -19.50 -19.87
CA ILE A 351 10.24 -18.35 -19.79
C ILE A 351 9.07 -18.52 -20.76
N ALA A 352 9.31 -18.94 -22.00
CA ALA A 352 8.25 -19.17 -22.98
C ALA A 352 7.22 -20.20 -22.49
N GLU A 353 7.70 -21.34 -21.96
CA GLU A 353 6.87 -22.38 -21.37
C GLU A 353 5.99 -21.86 -20.21
N ARG A 354 6.56 -21.03 -19.33
CA ARG A 354 5.85 -20.48 -18.15
C ARG A 354 4.91 -19.32 -18.44
N THR A 355 4.96 -18.77 -19.65
CA THR A 355 4.18 -17.58 -20.03
C THR A 355 3.21 -17.85 -21.18
N GLY A 356 2.98 -19.12 -21.50
CA GLY A 356 1.99 -19.54 -22.49
C GLY A 356 2.41 -19.27 -23.94
N PHE A 357 3.71 -19.05 -24.18
CA PHE A 357 4.25 -18.97 -25.54
C PHE A 357 4.66 -20.36 -26.01
N ARG A 358 4.04 -20.83 -27.10
CA ARG A 358 4.34 -22.15 -27.68
C ARG A 358 5.80 -22.28 -28.15
N HIS A 359 6.39 -21.18 -28.62
CA HIS A 359 7.72 -21.16 -29.22
C HIS A 359 8.52 -19.93 -28.74
N PRO A 360 9.79 -20.09 -28.29
CA PRO A 360 10.64 -18.98 -27.87
C PRO A 360 10.87 -17.92 -28.96
N GLU A 361 10.86 -18.32 -30.23
CA GLU A 361 11.00 -17.44 -31.39
C GLU A 361 9.84 -16.44 -31.46
N TYR A 362 8.61 -16.93 -31.24
CA TYR A 362 7.43 -16.08 -31.21
C TYR A 362 7.46 -15.12 -30.02
N LEU A 363 7.90 -15.59 -28.84
CA LEU A 363 8.12 -14.73 -27.68
C LEU A 363 9.10 -13.59 -27.98
N ASN A 364 10.22 -13.89 -28.65
CA ASN A 364 11.24 -12.88 -28.97
C ASN A 364 10.66 -11.81 -29.92
N VAL A 365 9.95 -12.22 -30.97
CA VAL A 365 9.30 -11.30 -31.91
C VAL A 365 8.23 -10.46 -31.21
N ALA A 366 7.35 -11.07 -30.43
CA ALA A 366 6.29 -10.36 -29.72
C ALA A 366 6.85 -9.37 -28.69
N PHE A 367 7.86 -9.79 -27.91
CA PHE A 367 8.49 -8.94 -26.90
C PHE A 367 9.21 -7.75 -27.54
N LYS A 368 9.95 -7.97 -28.63
CA LYS A 368 10.62 -6.90 -29.38
C LYS A 368 9.61 -5.91 -29.99
N LYS A 369 8.50 -6.41 -30.52
CA LYS A 369 7.43 -5.57 -31.05
C LYS A 369 6.82 -4.66 -29.98
N GLN A 370 6.63 -5.18 -28.76
CA GLN A 370 5.99 -4.43 -27.67
C GLN A 370 6.94 -3.49 -26.92
N THR A 371 8.19 -3.89 -26.70
CA THR A 371 9.15 -3.18 -25.83
C THR A 371 10.25 -2.44 -26.59
N GLY A 372 10.34 -2.63 -27.90
CA GLY A 372 11.41 -2.07 -28.74
C GLY A 372 12.77 -2.78 -28.60
N THR A 373 12.94 -3.71 -27.65
CA THR A 373 14.21 -4.40 -27.39
C THR A 373 14.03 -5.91 -27.29
N THR A 374 15.11 -6.69 -27.45
CA THR A 374 15.02 -8.16 -27.29
C THR A 374 15.01 -8.54 -25.80
N PRO A 375 14.41 -9.69 -25.42
CA PRO A 375 14.40 -10.17 -24.04
C PRO A 375 15.79 -10.19 -23.38
N GLY A 376 16.81 -10.65 -24.11
CA GLY A 376 18.19 -10.70 -23.61
C GLY A 376 18.81 -9.33 -23.39
N SER A 377 18.50 -8.34 -24.24
CA SER A 377 18.96 -6.96 -24.05
C SER A 377 18.27 -6.31 -22.86
N PHE A 378 16.96 -6.55 -22.71
CA PHE A 378 16.17 -6.06 -21.58
C PHE A 378 16.73 -6.55 -20.25
N ARG A 379 17.00 -7.86 -20.11
CA ARG A 379 17.62 -8.45 -18.92
C ARG A 379 18.97 -7.82 -18.58
N ARG A 380 19.84 -7.61 -19.57
CA ARG A 380 21.16 -6.99 -19.34
C ARG A 380 21.05 -5.58 -18.79
N LYS A 381 20.11 -4.78 -19.31
CA LYS A 381 19.88 -3.41 -18.84
C LYS A 381 19.44 -3.39 -17.37
N GLN A 382 18.53 -4.28 -16.99
CA GLN A 382 18.02 -4.32 -15.61
C GLN A 382 19.08 -4.77 -14.60
N LYS A 383 19.98 -5.68 -14.99
CA LYS A 383 21.11 -6.09 -14.15
C LYS A 383 22.18 -5.02 -13.95
N GLN A 384 22.24 -3.99 -14.80
CA GLN A 384 23.19 -2.88 -14.64
C GLN A 384 22.64 -1.76 -13.75
N THR A 385 21.32 -1.71 -13.56
CA THR A 385 20.63 -0.70 -12.73
C THR A 385 20.41 -1.17 -11.29
N ARG A 386 20.50 -2.48 -11.04
CA ARG A 386 20.59 -3.07 -9.69
C ARG A 386 22.04 -3.07 -9.23
#